data_AF-A0A2A4SG53-F1
#
_entry.id   AF-A0A2A4SG53-F1
#
_cell.length_a   1.000
_cell.length_b   1.000
_cell.length_c   1.000
_cell.angle_alpha   90.00
_cell.angle_beta   90.00
_cell.angle_gamma   90.00
#
_symmetry.space_group_name_H-M   'P 1'
#
loop_
_entity.id
_entity.type
_entity.pdbx_description
1 polymer ?
#
loop_
_entity_poly.entity_id
_entity_poly.type
_entity_poly.pdbx_seq_one_letter_code
_entity_poly.pdbx_strand_id
1 'polypeptide(L)'
;MKWIPEYFRSDKFRILLSYIGLMCESALVAVFIAFICYILWNLEILVSWKNQELAKQFMGNIGVIYALASVQALRANMTQYNNIIASILDKDKKAFVKARRQGLPMWYHLAMGTMSFLLFLVAVMTKYDTPLSGGVSIFLLTFLMYVLLRISMSLEDPTKGIWKTKKIPAEFLREEEKDKAQDKRDNKASAES
;
A
#
# COMPACT_ATOMS: atom_id res chain seq x y z
N MET A 1 -9.05 -42.35 0.23
CA MET A 1 -8.63 -40.94 -0.01
C MET A 1 -9.23 -40.03 1.06
N LYS A 2 -8.59 -39.90 2.23
CA LYS A 2 -9.07 -39.13 3.40
C LYS A 2 -8.02 -38.14 3.93
N TRP A 3 -7.23 -37.51 3.04
CA TRP A 3 -6.11 -36.64 3.42
C TRP A 3 -6.35 -35.14 3.22
N ILE A 4 -7.58 -34.72 2.92
CA ILE A 4 -7.89 -33.30 2.63
C ILE A 4 -8.34 -32.42 3.84
N PRO A 5 -8.72 -32.88 5.06
CA PRO A 5 -9.41 -31.97 5.97
C PRO A 5 -8.55 -31.12 6.93
N GLU A 6 -7.24 -31.32 7.09
CA GLU A 6 -6.47 -30.50 8.06
C GLU A 6 -5.92 -29.19 7.49
N TYR A 7 -5.58 -29.13 6.20
CA TYR A 7 -5.08 -27.91 5.58
C TYR A 7 -6.16 -26.80 5.57
N PHE A 8 -7.42 -27.18 5.35
CA PHE A 8 -8.58 -26.30 5.34
C PHE A 8 -9.00 -25.78 6.74
N ARG A 9 -8.48 -26.33 7.83
CA ARG A 9 -8.78 -25.90 9.20
C ARG A 9 -7.77 -24.91 9.77
N SER A 10 -6.70 -24.62 9.04
CA SER A 10 -5.54 -23.87 9.55
C SER A 10 -5.60 -22.36 9.24
N ASP A 11 -5.03 -21.54 10.11
CA ASP A 11 -4.86 -20.08 9.91
C ASP A 11 -4.23 -19.73 8.55
N LYS A 12 -3.47 -20.66 7.94
CA LYS A 12 -2.86 -20.52 6.61
C LYS A 12 -3.90 -20.35 5.50
N PHE A 13 -5.03 -21.06 5.57
CA PHE A 13 -6.09 -20.95 4.56
C PHE A 13 -6.76 -19.57 4.60
N ARG A 14 -7.01 -19.03 5.81
CA ARG A 14 -7.53 -17.67 5.97
C ARG A 14 -6.56 -16.63 5.40
N ILE A 15 -5.26 -16.77 5.70
CA ILE A 15 -4.21 -15.90 5.18
C ILE A 15 -4.18 -15.95 3.64
N LEU A 16 -4.25 -17.14 3.06
CA LEU A 16 -4.31 -17.31 1.60
C LEU A 16 -5.54 -16.65 0.99
N LEU A 17 -6.73 -16.86 1.56
CA LEU A 17 -7.97 -16.24 1.08
C LEU A 17 -7.90 -14.72 1.15
N SER A 18 -7.26 -14.20 2.19
CA SER A 18 -6.96 -12.79 2.38
C SER A 18 -6.04 -12.23 1.29
N TYR A 19 -4.98 -12.95 0.90
CA TYR A 19 -4.12 -12.57 -0.22
C TYR A 19 -4.86 -12.60 -1.55
N ILE A 20 -5.64 -13.65 -1.81
CA ILE A 20 -6.46 -13.76 -3.02
C ILE A 20 -7.46 -12.60 -3.08
N GLY A 21 -8.13 -12.30 -1.96
CA GLY A 21 -9.05 -11.16 -1.86
C GLY A 21 -8.38 -9.83 -2.20
N LEU A 22 -7.17 -9.60 -1.70
CA LEU A 22 -6.38 -8.42 -2.03
C LEU A 22 -6.05 -8.34 -3.53
N MET A 23 -5.60 -9.45 -4.12
CA MET A 23 -5.29 -9.51 -5.55
C MET A 23 -6.55 -9.27 -6.39
N CYS A 24 -7.69 -9.86 -6.02
CA CYS A 24 -8.96 -9.65 -6.69
C CYS A 24 -9.45 -8.20 -6.58
N GLU A 25 -9.42 -7.59 -5.39
CA GLU A 25 -9.78 -6.18 -5.18
C GLU A 25 -8.92 -5.27 -6.07
N SER A 26 -7.61 -5.51 -6.09
CA SER A 26 -6.66 -4.75 -6.91
C SER A 26 -6.91 -4.94 -8.40
N ALA A 27 -7.22 -6.17 -8.83
CA ALA A 27 -7.55 -6.48 -10.21
C ALA A 27 -8.85 -5.79 -10.65
N LEU A 28 -9.88 -5.75 -9.79
CA LEU A 28 -11.14 -5.08 -10.10
C LEU A 28 -10.95 -3.57 -10.29
N VAL A 29 -10.20 -2.92 -9.39
CA VAL A 29 -9.85 -1.50 -9.53
C VAL A 29 -9.07 -1.24 -10.82
N ALA A 30 -8.08 -2.08 -11.12
CA ALA A 30 -7.27 -1.97 -12.33
C ALA A 30 -8.08 -2.18 -13.61
N VAL A 31 -9.00 -3.16 -13.64
CA VAL A 31 -9.92 -3.40 -14.77
C VAL A 31 -10.82 -2.20 -14.98
N PHE A 32 -11.41 -1.67 -13.91
CA PHE A 32 -12.30 -0.51 -13.98
C PHE A 32 -11.59 0.71 -14.57
N ILE A 33 -10.38 1.01 -14.09
CA ILE A 33 -9.58 2.14 -14.57
C ILE A 33 -9.13 1.91 -16.03
N ALA A 34 -8.61 0.72 -16.35
CA ALA A 34 -8.20 0.39 -17.71
C ALA A 34 -9.37 0.47 -18.70
N PHE A 35 -10.57 0.05 -18.30
CA PHE A 35 -11.78 0.14 -19.10
C PHE A 35 -12.19 1.60 -19.37
N ILE A 36 -12.11 2.47 -18.35
CA ILE A 36 -12.34 3.92 -18.54
C ILE A 36 -11.34 4.49 -19.54
N CYS A 37 -10.04 4.23 -19.36
CA CYS A 37 -9.01 4.71 -20.28
C CYS A 37 -9.22 4.19 -21.71
N TYR A 38 -9.59 2.91 -21.85
CA TYR A 38 -9.93 2.30 -23.14
C TYR A 38 -11.07 3.04 -23.85
N ILE A 39 -12.16 3.36 -23.13
CA ILE A 39 -13.27 4.15 -23.69
C ILE A 39 -12.78 5.54 -24.10
N LEU A 40 -12.06 6.23 -23.22
CA LEU A 40 -11.60 7.60 -23.48
C LEU A 40 -10.62 7.70 -24.66
N TRP A 41 -9.78 6.69 -24.89
CA TRP A 41 -8.94 6.61 -26.09
C TRP A 41 -9.75 6.38 -27.36
N ASN A 42 -10.75 5.49 -27.32
CA ASN A 42 -11.62 5.25 -28.48
C ASN A 42 -12.48 6.47 -28.85
N LEU A 43 -12.78 7.33 -27.88
CA LEU A 43 -13.47 8.60 -28.10
C LEU A 43 -12.53 9.75 -28.51
N GLU A 44 -11.22 9.49 -28.64
CA GLU A 44 -10.20 10.49 -28.97
C GLU A 44 -10.14 11.69 -27.99
N ILE A 45 -10.65 11.53 -26.77
CA ILE A 45 -10.68 12.59 -25.74
C ILE A 45 -9.29 12.79 -25.11
N LEU A 46 -8.50 11.71 -25.03
CA LEU A 46 -7.19 11.75 -24.39
C LEU A 46 -6.14 12.36 -25.31
N VAL A 47 -5.59 13.50 -24.89
CA VAL A 47 -4.49 14.17 -25.58
C VAL A 47 -3.20 13.40 -25.34
N SER A 48 -2.54 13.01 -26.44
CA SER A 48 -1.25 12.33 -26.40
C SER A 48 -0.08 13.30 -26.28
N TRP A 49 1.02 12.86 -25.67
CA TRP A 49 2.27 13.63 -25.64
C TRP A 49 2.77 13.92 -27.06
N LYS A 50 3.17 15.17 -27.33
CA LYS A 50 3.79 15.52 -28.61
C LYS A 50 5.12 14.78 -28.83
N ASN A 51 5.87 14.55 -27.75
CA ASN A 51 7.14 13.82 -27.77
C ASN A 51 7.00 12.49 -27.00
N GLN A 52 6.74 11.41 -27.75
CA GLN A 52 6.53 10.07 -27.20
C GLN A 52 7.81 9.46 -26.61
N GLU A 53 8.97 9.81 -27.16
CA GLU A 53 10.25 9.31 -26.66
C GLU A 53 10.54 9.88 -25.26
N LEU A 54 10.30 11.18 -25.08
CA LEU A 54 10.41 11.82 -23.77
C LEU A 54 9.43 11.21 -22.76
N ALA A 55 8.19 10.94 -23.16
CA ALA A 55 7.20 10.31 -22.28
C ALA A 55 7.64 8.92 -21.81
N LYS A 56 8.16 8.09 -22.72
CA LYS A 56 8.69 6.74 -22.39
C LYS A 56 9.88 6.82 -21.43
N GLN A 57 10.83 7.71 -21.70
CA GLN A 57 11.99 7.91 -20.81
C GLN A 57 11.57 8.42 -19.43
N PHE A 58 10.65 9.38 -19.39
CA PHE A 58 10.13 9.92 -18.14
C PHE A 58 9.36 8.86 -17.33
N MET A 59 8.52 8.06 -17.98
CA MET A 59 7.83 6.92 -17.37
C MET A 59 8.82 5.90 -16.81
N GLY A 60 9.88 5.57 -17.56
CA GLY A 60 10.94 4.66 -17.11
C GLY A 60 11.66 5.19 -15.87
N ASN A 61 12.09 6.45 -15.90
CA ASN A 61 12.81 7.09 -14.80
C ASN A 61 11.97 7.19 -13.53
N ILE A 62 10.73 7.69 -13.63
CA ILE A 62 9.83 7.74 -12.48
C ILE A 62 9.49 6.33 -12.00
N GLY A 63 9.32 5.37 -12.92
CA GLY A 63 9.00 3.98 -12.59
C GLY A 63 10.09 3.35 -11.72
N VAL A 64 11.35 3.57 -12.05
CA VAL A 64 12.50 3.11 -11.26
C VAL A 64 12.53 3.79 -9.89
N ILE A 65 12.39 5.12 -9.83
CA ILE A 65 12.38 5.87 -8.56
C ILE A 65 11.24 5.38 -7.66
N TYR A 66 10.04 5.21 -8.22
CA TYR A 66 8.87 4.71 -7.53
C TYR A 66 9.07 3.28 -7.01
N ALA A 67 9.68 2.40 -7.81
CA ALA A 67 9.97 1.03 -7.40
C ALA A 67 10.95 1.00 -6.21
N LEU A 68 12.03 1.80 -6.27
CA LEU A 68 12.99 1.91 -5.17
C LEU A 68 12.34 2.45 -3.89
N ALA A 69 11.53 3.51 -4.01
CA ALA A 69 10.78 4.05 -2.89
C ALA A 69 9.77 3.03 -2.34
N SER A 70 9.07 2.28 -3.20
CA SER A 70 8.14 1.23 -2.76
C SER A 70 8.85 0.14 -1.96
N VAL A 71 10.03 -0.32 -2.42
CA VAL A 71 10.84 -1.33 -1.72
C VAL A 71 11.30 -0.80 -0.35
N GLN A 72 11.76 0.45 -0.28
CA GLN A 72 12.18 1.05 0.99
C GLN A 72 11.01 1.20 1.97
N ALA A 73 9.84 1.62 1.48
CA ALA A 73 8.60 1.73 2.26
C ALA A 73 8.20 0.37 2.83
N LEU A 74 8.19 -0.65 1.97
CA LEU A 74 7.83 -2.00 2.35
C LEU A 74 8.79 -2.57 3.38
N ARG A 75 10.10 -2.33 3.22
CA ARG A 75 11.11 -2.74 4.19
C ARG A 75 10.91 -2.05 5.54
N ALA A 76 10.68 -0.74 5.56
CA ALA A 76 10.42 0.01 6.78
C ALA A 76 9.17 -0.51 7.51
N ASN A 77 8.07 -0.69 6.78
CA ASN A 77 6.83 -1.23 7.33
C ASN A 77 7.00 -2.68 7.81
N MET A 78 7.78 -3.51 7.12
CA MET A 78 8.07 -4.88 7.55
C MET A 78 8.92 -4.91 8.82
N THR A 79 9.93 -4.05 8.94
CA THR A 79 10.73 -3.90 10.15
C THR A 79 9.86 -3.43 11.31
N GLN A 80 9.00 -2.43 11.09
CA GLN A 80 8.05 -1.95 12.09
C GLN A 80 7.11 -3.07 12.56
N TYR A 81 6.53 -3.81 11.60
CA TYR A 81 5.67 -4.96 11.90
C TYR A 81 6.39 -5.99 12.76
N ASN A 82 7.60 -6.40 12.38
CA ASN A 82 8.40 -7.36 13.15
C ASN A 82 8.73 -6.86 14.56
N ASN A 83 9.04 -5.56 14.73
CA ASN A 83 9.27 -4.96 16.04
C ASN A 83 8.01 -4.99 16.91
N ILE A 84 6.83 -4.76 16.33
CA ILE A 84 5.55 -4.89 17.02
C ILE A 84 5.33 -6.34 17.49
N ILE A 85 5.56 -7.33 16.61
CA ILE A 85 5.45 -8.75 16.96
C ILE A 85 6.40 -9.10 18.09
N ALA A 86 7.68 -8.74 17.98
CA ALA A 86 8.70 -9.01 18.98
C ALA A 86 8.30 -8.41 20.35
N SER A 87 7.86 -7.15 20.37
CA SER A 87 7.41 -6.47 21.59
C SER A 87 6.23 -7.18 22.27
N ILE A 88 5.30 -7.74 21.49
CA ILE A 88 4.17 -8.52 22.02
C ILE A 88 4.66 -9.84 22.61
N LEU A 89 5.57 -10.54 21.93
CA LEU A 89 6.14 -11.80 22.40
C LEU A 89 6.95 -11.61 23.69
N ASP A 90 7.72 -10.53 23.77
CA ASP A 90 8.55 -10.16 24.92
C ASP A 90 7.75 -9.51 26.06
N LYS A 91 6.44 -9.30 25.86
CA LYS A 91 5.53 -8.60 26.78
C LYS A 91 5.95 -7.15 27.11
N ASP A 92 6.76 -6.51 26.27
CA ASP A 92 7.24 -5.14 26.47
C ASP A 92 6.29 -4.11 25.83
N LYS A 93 5.45 -3.50 26.67
CA LYS A 93 4.48 -2.49 26.25
C LYS A 93 5.14 -1.18 25.79
N LYS A 94 6.28 -0.80 26.39
CA LYS A 94 6.98 0.44 26.01
C LYS A 94 7.60 0.29 24.63
N ALA A 95 8.23 -0.84 24.36
CA ALA A 95 8.76 -1.17 23.04
C ALA A 95 7.63 -1.22 21.98
N PHE A 96 6.47 -1.79 22.33
CA PHE A 96 5.30 -1.79 21.44
C PHE A 96 4.84 -0.38 21.05
N VAL A 97 4.64 0.50 22.04
CA VAL A 97 4.23 1.90 21.80
C VAL A 97 5.27 2.62 20.94
N LYS A 98 6.56 2.43 21.24
CA LYS A 98 7.66 2.99 20.44
C LYS A 98 7.62 2.49 18.99
N ALA A 99 7.46 1.19 18.78
CA ALA A 99 7.39 0.60 17.44
C ALA A 99 6.16 1.10 16.66
N ARG A 100 5.01 1.30 17.32
CA ARG A 100 3.81 1.89 16.70
C ARG A 100 4.02 3.33 16.23
N ARG A 101 4.84 4.11 16.94
CA ARG A 101 5.21 5.49 16.56
C ARG A 101 6.25 5.57 15.43
N GLN A 102 6.99 4.50 15.15
CA GLN A 102 8.04 4.44 14.11
C GLN A 102 7.50 4.23 12.68
N GLY A 103 6.22 4.54 12.43
CA GLY A 103 5.64 4.46 11.10
C GLY A 103 6.31 5.39 10.10
N LEU A 104 6.03 5.18 8.81
CA LEU A 104 6.50 6.09 7.78
C LEU A 104 5.94 7.50 8.01
N PRO A 105 6.76 8.54 7.87
CA PRO A 105 6.29 9.91 8.06
C PRO A 105 5.30 10.28 6.94
N MET A 106 4.33 11.14 7.25
CA MET A 106 3.25 11.52 6.32
C MET A 106 3.75 12.04 4.96
N TRP A 107 4.88 12.75 4.94
CA TRP A 107 5.47 13.25 3.69
C TRP A 107 5.88 12.12 2.74
N TYR A 108 6.23 10.95 3.28
CA TYR A 108 6.60 9.77 2.48
C TYR A 108 5.37 9.22 1.74
N HIS A 109 4.24 9.11 2.44
CA HIS A 109 2.97 8.70 1.85
C HIS A 109 2.51 9.68 0.76
N LEU A 110 2.67 10.98 1.01
CA LEU A 110 2.37 12.01 0.02
C LEU A 110 3.26 11.88 -1.21
N ALA A 111 4.58 11.72 -1.03
CA ALA A 111 5.53 11.54 -2.13
C ALA A 111 5.20 10.30 -2.98
N MET A 112 4.90 9.17 -2.33
CA MET A 112 4.47 7.94 -3.01
C MET A 112 3.17 8.13 -3.79
N GLY A 113 2.20 8.84 -3.23
CA GLY A 113 0.94 9.18 -3.89
C GLY A 113 1.15 10.09 -5.11
N THR A 114 2.00 11.11 -5.00
CA THR A 114 2.35 12.00 -6.10
C THR A 114 3.07 11.27 -7.22
N MET A 115 4.08 10.45 -6.92
CA MET A 115 4.78 9.64 -7.93
C MET A 115 3.83 8.65 -8.62
N SER A 116 2.92 8.05 -7.84
CA SER A 116 1.87 7.18 -8.37
C SER A 116 1.01 7.93 -9.39
N PHE A 117 0.49 9.09 -9.00
CA PHE A 117 -0.35 9.89 -9.87
C PHE A 117 0.38 10.33 -11.14
N LEU A 118 1.64 10.75 -11.03
CA LEU A 118 2.46 11.14 -12.19
C LEU A 118 2.70 9.97 -13.15
N LEU A 119 3.04 8.78 -12.63
CA LEU A 119 3.19 7.58 -13.46
C LEU A 119 1.92 7.25 -14.22
N PHE A 120 0.79 7.27 -13.51
CA PHE A 120 -0.50 7.02 -14.12
C PHE A 120 -0.82 8.03 -15.21
N LEU A 121 -0.64 9.33 -14.94
CA LEU A 121 -0.90 10.39 -15.90
C LEU A 121 -0.04 10.25 -17.17
N VAL A 122 1.26 9.97 -17.01
CA VAL A 122 2.18 9.76 -18.14
C VAL A 122 1.77 8.54 -18.95
N ALA A 123 1.40 7.44 -18.28
CA ALA A 123 0.93 6.24 -18.94
C ALA A 123 -0.37 6.46 -19.72
N VAL A 124 -1.33 7.23 -19.19
CA VAL A 124 -2.59 7.55 -19.88
C VAL A 124 -2.38 8.44 -21.10
N MET A 125 -1.44 9.39 -21.02
CA MET A 125 -1.13 10.30 -22.12
C MET A 125 -0.15 9.70 -23.15
N THR A 126 0.41 8.52 -22.89
CA THR A 126 1.29 7.82 -23.83
C THR A 126 0.47 7.33 -25.02
N LYS A 127 0.98 7.50 -26.24
CA LYS A 127 0.36 6.99 -27.45
C LYS A 127 0.76 5.53 -27.62
N TYR A 128 -0.22 4.64 -27.55
CA TYR A 128 -0.06 3.21 -27.79
C TYR A 128 -0.40 2.87 -29.25
N ASP A 129 0.21 1.82 -29.77
CA ASP A 129 -0.04 1.36 -31.15
C ASP A 129 -1.48 0.87 -31.32
N THR A 130 -2.05 0.28 -30.26
CA THR A 130 -3.45 -0.13 -30.20
C THR A 130 -4.08 0.26 -28.86
N PRO A 131 -5.39 0.59 -28.81
CA PRO A 131 -6.11 0.84 -27.56
C PRO A 131 -6.01 -0.33 -26.58
N LEU A 132 -5.96 -1.57 -27.09
CA LEU A 132 -5.79 -2.77 -26.29
C LEU A 132 -4.43 -2.77 -25.56
N SER A 133 -3.34 -2.47 -26.27
CA SER A 133 -2.01 -2.41 -25.65
C SER A 133 -1.94 -1.35 -24.55
N GLY A 134 -2.55 -0.18 -24.75
CA GLY A 134 -2.68 0.84 -23.72
C GLY A 134 -3.51 0.38 -22.52
N GLY A 135 -4.64 -0.29 -22.78
CA GLY A 135 -5.49 -0.86 -21.74
C GLY A 135 -4.74 -1.86 -20.86
N VAL A 136 -3.97 -2.77 -21.47
CA VAL A 136 -3.14 -3.74 -20.73
C VAL A 136 -2.05 -3.04 -19.91
N SER A 137 -1.37 -2.03 -20.47
CA SER A 137 -0.36 -1.27 -19.74
C SER A 137 -0.93 -0.54 -18.52
N ILE A 138 -2.08 0.13 -18.67
CA ILE A 138 -2.76 0.81 -17.57
C ILE A 138 -3.26 -0.18 -16.52
N PHE A 139 -3.79 -1.32 -16.95
CA PHE A 139 -4.19 -2.39 -16.04
C PHE A 139 -3.01 -2.83 -15.18
N LEU A 140 -1.88 -3.21 -15.78
CA LEU A 140 -0.71 -3.70 -15.05
C LEU A 140 -0.15 -2.65 -14.09
N LEU A 141 -0.02 -1.40 -14.56
CA LEU A 141 0.49 -0.29 -13.77
C LEU A 141 -0.42 -0.03 -12.55
N THR A 142 -1.71 0.13 -12.78
CA THR A 142 -2.71 0.39 -11.72
C THR A 142 -2.77 -0.77 -10.73
N PHE A 143 -2.77 -2.01 -11.23
CA PHE A 143 -2.77 -3.21 -10.40
C PHE A 143 -1.56 -3.25 -9.47
N LEU A 144 -0.35 -3.10 -10.01
CA LEU A 144 0.89 -3.13 -9.23
C LEU A 144 0.91 -2.05 -8.14
N MET A 145 0.57 -0.82 -8.52
CA MET A 145 0.59 0.31 -7.61
C MET A 145 -0.46 0.16 -6.50
N TYR A 146 -1.66 -0.30 -6.84
CA TYR A 146 -2.72 -0.51 -5.87
C TYR A 146 -2.40 -1.67 -4.91
N VAL A 147 -1.87 -2.79 -5.42
CA VAL A 147 -1.39 -3.90 -4.58
C VAL A 147 -0.32 -3.41 -3.60
N LEU A 148 0.71 -2.72 -4.08
CA LEU A 148 1.81 -2.22 -3.23
C LEU A 148 1.31 -1.26 -2.16
N LEU A 149 0.39 -0.35 -2.52
CA LEU A 149 -0.22 0.58 -1.57
C LEU A 149 -0.99 -0.16 -0.48
N ARG A 150 -1.82 -1.14 -0.86
CA ARG A 150 -2.64 -1.92 0.07
C ARG A 150 -1.80 -2.80 0.99
N ILE A 151 -0.74 -3.43 0.47
CA ILE A 151 0.24 -4.16 1.28
C ILE A 151 0.87 -3.21 2.29
N SER A 152 1.33 -2.04 1.84
CA SER A 152 2.01 -1.06 2.70
C SER A 152 1.10 -0.56 3.83
N MET A 153 -0.12 -0.13 3.51
CA MET A 153 -1.11 0.31 4.51
C MET A 153 -1.47 -0.77 5.52
N SER A 154 -1.53 -2.02 5.07
CA SER A 154 -1.87 -3.14 5.94
C SER A 154 -0.73 -3.58 6.85
N LEU A 155 0.52 -3.33 6.49
CA LEU A 155 1.68 -3.56 7.35
C LEU A 155 1.85 -2.43 8.38
N GLU A 156 1.50 -1.20 8.01
CA GLU A 156 1.56 -0.02 8.88
C GLU A 156 0.55 -0.11 10.05
N ASP A 157 -0.63 -0.69 9.81
CA ASP A 157 -1.61 -0.94 10.86
C ASP A 157 -1.94 -2.45 11.04
N PRO A 158 -1.23 -3.16 11.94
CA PRO A 158 -1.48 -4.57 12.21
C PRO A 158 -2.83 -4.85 12.89
N THR A 159 -3.55 -3.81 13.34
CA THR A 159 -4.90 -3.96 13.93
C THR A 159 -5.99 -4.05 12.86
N LYS A 160 -5.79 -3.36 11.72
CA LYS A 160 -6.77 -3.24 10.64
C LYS A 160 -6.36 -3.99 9.37
N GLY A 161 -5.06 -4.26 9.19
CA GLY A 161 -4.49 -4.88 8.01
C GLY A 161 -4.88 -6.35 7.82
N ILE A 162 -4.62 -6.86 6.63
CA ILE A 162 -4.88 -8.25 6.23
C ILE A 162 -4.12 -9.24 7.12
N TRP A 163 -2.93 -8.84 7.59
CA TRP A 163 -2.08 -9.56 8.52
C TRP A 163 -2.50 -9.35 9.98
N LYS A 164 -3.83 -9.28 10.25
CA LYS A 164 -4.36 -9.11 11.61
C LYS A 164 -3.62 -10.03 12.54
N THR A 165 -2.79 -9.44 13.38
CA THR A 165 -2.25 -10.10 14.56
C THR A 165 -3.44 -10.26 15.48
N LYS A 166 -4.20 -11.35 15.32
CA LYS A 166 -5.35 -11.73 16.15
C LYS A 166 -5.01 -11.89 17.66
N LYS A 167 -3.81 -11.49 18.05
CA LYS A 167 -3.20 -11.66 19.36
C LYS A 167 -2.56 -10.38 19.90
N ILE A 168 -2.88 -9.18 19.39
CA ILE A 168 -2.49 -7.97 20.14
C ILE A 168 -3.35 -7.94 21.40
N PRO A 169 -2.77 -8.10 22.59
CA PRO A 169 -3.55 -8.13 23.81
C PRO A 169 -4.14 -6.73 24.10
N ALA A 170 -5.34 -6.66 24.67
CA ALA A 170 -6.05 -5.40 24.89
C ALA A 170 -5.25 -4.42 25.78
N GLU A 171 -4.43 -4.94 26.67
CA GLU A 171 -3.55 -4.15 27.53
C GLU A 171 -2.46 -3.38 26.79
N PHE A 172 -2.06 -3.80 25.59
CA PHE A 172 -1.12 -3.06 24.74
C PHE A 172 -1.81 -1.88 24.06
N LEU A 173 -3.02 -2.11 23.56
CA LEU A 173 -3.84 -1.07 22.94
C LEU A 173 -4.20 0.04 23.93
N ARG A 174 -4.54 -0.33 25.18
CA ARG A 174 -4.79 0.63 26.26
C ARG A 174 -3.55 1.47 26.61
N GLU A 175 -2.36 0.89 26.52
CA GLU A 175 -1.12 1.63 26.78
C GLU A 175 -0.85 2.66 25.68
N GLU A 176 -1.08 2.29 24.41
CA GLU A 176 -1.02 3.22 23.27
C GLU A 176 -2.04 4.37 23.41
N GLU A 177 -3.24 4.10 23.89
CA GLU A 177 -4.26 5.13 24.12
C GLU A 177 -3.86 6.13 25.21
N LYS A 178 -3.32 5.65 26.33
CA LYS A 178 -2.82 6.51 27.42
C LYS A 178 -1.69 7.41 26.96
N ASP A 179 -0.74 6.82 26.23
CA ASP A 179 0.42 7.51 25.68
C ASP A 179 0.00 8.62 24.69
N LYS A 180 -0.95 8.35 23.78
CA LYS A 180 -1.55 9.38 22.90
C LYS A 180 -2.29 10.48 23.66
N ALA A 181 -2.96 10.14 24.77
CA ALA A 181 -3.66 11.13 25.58
C ALA A 181 -2.68 12.06 26.30
N GLN A 182 -1.53 11.53 26.71
CA GLN A 182 -0.46 12.32 27.33
C GLN A 182 0.18 13.28 26.32
N ASP A 183 0.58 12.80 25.15
CA ASP A 183 1.14 13.65 24.07
C ASP A 183 0.23 14.84 23.72
N LYS A 184 -1.08 14.62 23.67
CA LYS A 184 -2.06 15.70 23.40
C LYS A 184 -2.08 16.75 24.50
N ARG A 185 -1.93 16.35 25.77
CA ARG A 185 -1.88 17.28 26.91
C ARG A 185 -0.61 18.10 26.87
N ASP A 186 0.53 17.46 26.60
CA ASP A 186 1.84 18.11 26.58
C ASP A 186 1.94 19.12 25.41
N ASN A 187 1.42 18.77 24.24
CA ASN A 187 1.34 19.68 23.09
C ASN A 187 0.40 20.86 23.34
N LYS A 188 -0.73 20.64 24.04
CA LYS A 188 -1.65 21.72 24.39
C LYS A 188 -1.01 22.70 25.38
N ALA A 189 -0.34 22.19 26.42
CA ALA A 189 0.36 23.02 27.39
C ALA A 189 1.48 23.87 26.74
N SER A 190 2.20 23.28 25.76
CA SER A 190 3.27 23.99 25.02
C SER A 190 2.76 25.05 24.05
N ALA A 191 1.50 24.95 23.61
CA ALA A 191 0.87 25.96 22.74
C ALA A 191 0.28 27.14 23.53
N GLU A 192 0.07 26.97 24.84
CA GLU A 192 -0.48 27.98 25.76
C GLU A 192 0.62 28.75 26.52
N SER A 193 1.89 28.34 26.42
CA SER A 193 3.09 29.01 26.96
C SER A 193 3.75 29.92 25.95
#